data_AF-A0A815ZF43-F1
#
_entry.id   AF-A0A815ZF43-F1
#
_cell.length_a   1.000
_cell.length_b   1.000
_cell.length_c   1.000
_cell.angle_alpha   90.00
_cell.angle_beta   90.00
_cell.angle_gamma   90.00
#
_symmetry.space_group_name_H-M   'P 1'
#
loop_
_entity.id
_entity.type
_entity.pdbx_description
1 polymer ?
#
loop_
_entity_poly.entity_id
_entity_poly.type
_entity_poly.pdbx_seq_one_letter_code
_entity_poly.pdbx_strand_id
1 'polypeptide(L)'
;TFVCRSTDDQFEPEWTYENGTIINPSMSSEQQITSYLLSETRSVYLRLAPVVAGTYICRSRPVDMQMAKEEVTITTTSITLIAES
;
A
#
# COMPACT_ATOMS: atom_id res chain seq x y z
N THR A 1 -9.98 -4.80 -5.99
CA THR A 1 -9.60 -3.89 -4.89
C THR A 1 -8.86 -4.65 -3.83
N PHE A 2 -7.77 -4.10 -3.31
CA PHE A 2 -7.08 -4.62 -2.13
C PHE A 2 -7.13 -3.60 -1.00
N VAL A 3 -7.16 -4.09 0.23
CA VAL A 3 -7.26 -3.27 1.44
C VAL A 3 -6.00 -3.46 2.26
N CYS A 4 -5.36 -2.36 2.63
CA CYS A 4 -4.21 -2.30 3.52
C CYS A 4 -4.69 -1.59 4.78
N ARG A 5 -4.61 -2.27 5.93
CA ARG A 5 -5.11 -1.75 7.19
C ARG A 5 -4.03 -1.89 8.25
N SER A 6 -3.77 -0.80 8.96
CA SER A 6 -3.04 -0.83 10.22
C SER A 6 -4.00 -1.20 11.35
N THR A 7 -3.57 -2.11 12.23
CA THR A 7 -4.27 -2.41 13.49
C THR A 7 -3.94 -1.41 14.60
N ASP A 8 -2.98 -0.53 14.36
CA ASP A 8 -2.45 0.46 15.30
C ASP A 8 -2.65 1.87 14.70
N ASP A 9 -3.27 2.76 15.46
CA ASP A 9 -3.61 4.13 15.04
C ASP A 9 -2.38 5.06 14.96
N GLN A 10 -1.24 4.60 15.47
CA GLN A 10 0.05 5.28 15.35
C GLN A 10 0.75 5.01 14.01
N PHE A 11 0.21 4.12 13.19
CA PHE A 11 0.75 3.78 11.89
C PHE A 11 -0.26 3.99 10.77
N GLU A 12 0.19 4.69 9.74
CA GLU A 12 -0.53 4.88 8.50
C GLU A 12 -0.14 3.80 7.49
N PRO A 13 -1.10 3.10 6.86
CA PRO A 13 -0.80 2.14 5.81
C PRO A 13 -0.36 2.83 4.51
N GLU A 14 0.71 2.34 3.89
CA GLU A 14 1.30 2.81 2.65
C GLU A 14 1.48 1.66 1.66
N TRP A 15 1.24 1.94 0.37
CA TRP A 15 1.48 0.98 -0.70
C TRP A 15 2.79 1.29 -1.42
N THR A 16 3.63 0.27 -1.58
CA THR A 16 4.88 0.35 -2.33
C THR A 16 4.97 -0.77 -3.36
N TYR A 17 5.75 -0.54 -4.42
CA TYR A 17 6.27 -1.62 -5.24
C TYR A 17 7.34 -2.41 -4.49
N GLU A 18 7.74 -3.56 -5.04
CA GLU A 18 8.81 -4.41 -4.47
C GLU A 18 10.15 -3.68 -4.30
N ASN A 19 10.47 -2.76 -5.22
CA ASN A 19 11.68 -1.94 -5.14
C ASN A 19 11.61 -0.83 -4.05
N GLY A 20 10.53 -0.76 -3.27
CA GLY A 20 10.31 0.24 -2.23
C GLY A 20 9.78 1.59 -2.72
N THR A 21 9.52 1.75 -4.02
CA THR A 21 8.93 2.98 -4.56
C THR A 21 7.48 3.12 -4.08
N ILE A 22 7.16 4.25 -3.48
CA ILE A 22 5.80 4.57 -3.02
C ILE A 22 4.88 4.72 -4.23
N ILE A 23 3.71 4.07 -4.17
CA ILE A 23 2.70 4.16 -5.22
C ILE A 23 1.93 5.45 -5.00
N ASN A 24 2.16 6.42 -5.89
CA ASN A 24 1.48 7.70 -5.82
C ASN A 24 0.11 7.62 -6.51
N PRO A 25 -1.02 7.86 -5.81
CA PRO A 25 -2.37 7.81 -6.37
C PRO A 25 -2.60 8.75 -7.56
N SER A 26 -1.83 9.83 -7.68
CA SER A 26 -2.04 10.86 -8.71
C SER A 26 -1.43 10.52 -10.08
N MET A 27 -0.73 9.40 -10.20
CA MET A 27 0.15 9.11 -11.36
C MET A 27 -0.32 7.94 -12.24
N SER A 28 -1.40 7.24 -11.89
CA SER A 28 -1.93 6.11 -12.69
C SER A 28 -3.38 6.33 -13.10
N SER A 29 -3.69 6.03 -14.36
CA SER A 29 -5.06 6.04 -14.87
C SER A 29 -5.78 4.70 -14.64
N GLU A 30 -5.01 3.67 -14.29
CA GLU A 30 -5.40 2.28 -14.13
C GLU A 30 -5.62 1.90 -12.67
N GLN A 31 -5.01 2.63 -11.74
CA GLN A 31 -5.03 2.39 -10.30
C GLN A 31 -5.30 3.68 -9.51
N GLN A 32 -6.20 3.59 -8.53
CA GLN A 32 -6.45 4.64 -7.55
C GLN A 32 -6.13 4.12 -6.16
N ILE A 33 -5.45 4.93 -5.36
CA ILE A 33 -5.29 4.68 -3.92
C ILE A 33 -6.14 5.69 -3.17
N THR A 34 -6.99 5.19 -2.28
CA THR A 34 -7.87 6.00 -1.44
C THR A 34 -7.58 5.69 0.03
N SER A 35 -7.26 6.71 0.81
CA SER A 35 -7.11 6.60 2.25
C SER A 35 -8.47 6.72 2.93
N TYR A 36 -8.77 5.80 3.84
CA TYR A 36 -9.97 5.78 4.67
C TYR A 36 -9.53 5.78 6.12
N LEU A 37 -9.78 6.89 6.84
CA LEU A 37 -9.23 7.11 8.18
C LEU A 37 -7.68 7.08 8.17
N LEU A 38 -7.05 7.23 9.34
CA LEU A 38 -5.60 7.14 9.48
C LEU A 38 -5.09 5.70 9.35
N SER A 39 -5.96 4.69 9.53
CA SER A 39 -5.55 3.30 9.67
C SER A 39 -5.89 2.40 8.47
N GLU A 40 -6.47 2.92 7.38
CA GLU A 40 -6.80 2.10 6.20
C GLU A 40 -6.52 2.82 4.89
N THR A 41 -5.95 2.12 3.91
CA THR A 41 -5.88 2.54 2.52
C THR A 41 -6.38 1.42 1.61
N ARG A 42 -7.05 1.80 0.52
CA ARG A 42 -7.55 0.88 -0.49
C ARG A 42 -6.87 1.14 -1.81
N SER A 43 -6.39 0.08 -2.42
CA SER A 43 -5.86 0.08 -3.78
C SER A 43 -6.93 -0.48 -4.73
N VAL A 44 -7.50 0.40 -5.55
CA VAL A 44 -8.59 0.11 -6.49
C VAL A 44 -8.02 0.12 -7.90
N TYR A 45 -8.05 -1.03 -8.57
CA TYR A 45 -7.66 -1.14 -9.97
C TYR A 45 -8.90 -0.93 -10.82
N LEU A 46 -8.93 0.18 -11.57
CA LEU A 46 -10.02 0.55 -12.48
C LEU A 46 -9.97 -0.28 -13.75
N ARG A 47 -8.76 -0.67 -14.18
CA ARG A 47 -8.52 -1.52 -15.35
C ARG A 47 -7.38 -2.47 -15.08
N LEU A 48 -7.62 -3.76 -15.30
CA LEU A 48 -6.56 -4.77 -15.31
C LEU A 48 -5.91 -4.77 -16.69
N ALA A 49 -4.72 -4.19 -16.76
CA ALA A 49 -3.88 -4.12 -17.95
C ALA A 49 -2.49 -4.71 -17.61
N PRO A 50 -1.70 -5.18 -18.61
CA PRO A 50 -0.38 -5.75 -18.32
C PRO A 50 0.54 -4.82 -17.53
N VAL A 51 0.39 -3.50 -17.69
CA VAL A 51 1.16 -2.47 -16.98
C VAL A 51 0.93 -2.46 -15.46
N VAL A 52 -0.19 -2.98 -14.98
CA VAL A 52 -0.49 -3.10 -13.53
C VAL A 52 -0.15 -4.48 -12.95
N ALA A 53 0.47 -5.36 -13.74
CA ALA A 53 0.98 -6.62 -13.21
C ALA A 53 2.27 -6.37 -12.40
N GLY A 54 2.40 -7.05 -11.26
CA GLY A 54 3.55 -6.88 -10.38
C GLY A 54 3.26 -7.21 -8.93
N THR A 55 4.29 -7.05 -8.10
CA THR A 55 4.20 -7.26 -6.65
C THR A 55 3.96 -5.93 -5.95
N TYR A 56 2.88 -5.88 -5.18
CA TYR A 56 2.43 -4.74 -4.39
C TYR A 56 2.59 -5.08 -2.92
N ILE A 57 3.16 -4.15 -2.16
CA ILE A 57 3.47 -4.34 -0.75
C ILE A 57 2.71 -3.30 0.05
N CYS A 58 1.96 -3.78 1.05
CA CYS A 58 1.34 -2.95 2.08
C CYS A 58 2.31 -2.84 3.27
N ARG A 59 2.69 -1.61 3.64
CA ARG A 59 3.59 -1.31 4.76
C ARG A 59 2.89 -0.39 5.76
N SER A 60 3.26 -0.50 7.03
CA SER A 60 2.84 0.44 8.07
C SER A 60 3.94 1.48 8.28
N ARG A 61 3.65 2.77 8.09
CA ARG A 61 4.57 3.86 8.38
C ARG A 61 4.15 4.60 9.65
N PRO A 62 5.08 4.90 10.58
CA PRO A 62 4.74 5.66 11.79
C PRO A 62 4.26 7.07 11.42
N VAL A 63 3.22 7.54 12.10
CA VAL A 63 2.68 8.90 11.96
C VAL A 63 3.61 9.92 12.63
N ASP A 64 4.24 9.54 13.76
CA ASP A 64 5.23 10.34 14.47
C ASP A 64 6.62 9.68 14.43
N MET A 65 7.63 10.44 13.99
CA MET A 65 9.02 9.98 13.94
C MET A 65 9.61 9.62 15.31
N GLN A 66 9.03 10.10 16.42
CA GLN A 66 9.48 9.71 17.76
C GLN A 66 9.23 8.23 18.07
N MET A 67 8.18 7.64 17.48
CA MET A 67 7.81 6.22 17.65
C MET A 67 8.62 5.27 16.77
N ALA A 68 9.33 5.79 15.75
CA ALA A 68 10.25 4.99 14.94
C ALA A 68 11.45 4.43 15.76
N LYS A 69 11.60 4.85 17.02
CA LYS A 69 12.59 4.31 17.98
C LYS A 69 12.09 3.12 18.79
N GLU A 70 10.78 2.87 18.83
CA GLU A 70 10.23 1.69 19.48
C GLU A 70 10.24 0.53 18.46
N GLU A 71 10.48 -0.69 18.92
CA GLU A 71 10.70 -1.84 18.03
C GLU A 71 9.35 -2.31 17.45
N VAL A 72 8.92 -1.71 16.34
CA VAL A 72 7.62 -1.97 15.73
C VAL A 72 7.68 -3.22 14.87
N THR A 73 6.82 -4.20 15.16
CA THR A 73 6.64 -5.36 14.29
C THR A 73 5.76 -4.99 13.09
N ILE A 74 6.39 -4.64 11.97
CA ILE A 74 5.69 -4.32 10.72
C ILE A 74 5.27 -5.63 10.05
N THR A 75 3.98 -5.95 10.10
CA THR A 75 3.44 -7.08 9.32
C THR A 75 3.28 -6.66 7.88
N THR A 76 4.16 -7.16 7.01
CA THR A 76 4.15 -6.86 5.58
C THR A 76 3.39 -7.94 4.84
N THR A 77 2.42 -7.55 4.01
CA THR A 77 1.71 -8.48 3.11
C THR A 77 2.00 -8.12 1.65
N SER A 78 2.41 -9.12 0.87
CA SER A 78 2.68 -8.98 -0.56
C SER A 78 1.53 -9.56 -1.38
N ILE A 79 1.15 -8.85 -2.44
CA ILE A 79 0.11 -9.26 -3.38
C ILE A 79 0.70 -9.23 -4.78
N THR A 80 0.59 -10.34 -5.51
CA THR A 80 1.07 -10.42 -6.89
C THR A 80 -0.12 -10.40 -7.85
N LEU A 81 -0.17 -9.40 -8.73
CA LEU A 81 -1.08 -9.35 -9.87
C LEU A 81 -0.39 -9.95 -11.09
N ILE A 82 -1.05 -10.93 -11.70
CA ILE A 82 -0.57 -11.61 -12.91
C ILE A 82 -1.47 -11.17 -14.07
N ALA A 83 -0.85 -10.75 -15.18
CA ALA A 83 -1.58 -10.54 -16.41
C ALA A 83 -1.76 -11.88 -17.14
N GLU A 84 -3.00 -12.30 -17.36
CA GLU A 84 -3.31 -13.42 -18.23
C GLU A 84 -3.58 -12.89 -19.65
N SER A 85 -2.91 -13.49 -20.63
CA SER A 85 -2.99 -13.16 -22.06
C SER A 85 -4.07 -13.96 -22.78
#